data_AF-A0A1H5K2K0-F1
#
_entry.id   AF-A0A1H5K2K0-F1
#
_cell.length_a   1.000
_cell.length_b   1.000
_cell.length_c   1.000
_cell.angle_alpha   90.00
_cell.angle_beta   90.00
_cell.angle_gamma   90.00
#
_symmetry.space_group_name_H-M   'P 1'
#
loop_
_entity.id
_entity.type
_entity.pdbx_description
1 polymer ?
#
loop_
_entity_poly.entity_id
_entity_poly.type
_entity_poly.pdbx_seq_one_letter_code
_entity_poly.pdbx_strand_id
1 'polypeptide(L)'
;MKDAPAGKKVKAKNSTDWARVRGMSDAEVHAAVKTDPDARATDEAFWEDAKVVLPRRKEVVTIRLDADLLDWLRQQSKYQTRINAILRSYMRSHENKRA
;
A
#
# COMPACT_ATOMS: atom_id res chain seq x y z
N MET A 1 8.54 31.76 2.34
CA MET A 1 7.98 30.41 2.49
C MET A 1 9.08 29.43 2.08
N LYS A 2 9.57 28.58 2.98
CA LYS A 2 10.63 27.60 2.70
C LYS A 2 10.08 26.23 3.06
N ASP A 3 9.89 25.39 2.04
CA ASP A 3 9.37 24.04 2.18
C ASP A 3 10.34 23.16 2.98
N ALA A 4 9.81 22.47 3.99
CA ALA A 4 10.55 21.54 4.83
C ALA A 4 10.84 20.23 4.07
N PRO A 5 12.03 19.61 4.22
CA PRO A 5 12.39 18.45 3.42
C PRO A 5 11.67 17.18 3.90
N ALA A 6 11.13 16.45 2.93
CA ALA A 6 10.43 15.19 3.08
C ALA A 6 11.24 14.13 3.86
N GLY A 7 10.51 13.29 4.60
CA GLY A 7 11.06 12.29 5.52
C GLY A 7 12.13 11.36 4.91
N LYS A 8 13.10 10.99 5.75
CA LYS A 8 14.18 10.04 5.43
C LYS A 8 13.60 8.73 4.90
N LYS A 9 13.84 8.45 3.61
CA LYS A 9 13.67 7.10 3.04
C LYS A 9 14.77 6.21 3.63
N VAL A 10 14.38 5.17 4.36
CA VAL A 10 15.30 4.08 4.72
C VAL A 10 15.72 3.41 3.40
N LYS A 11 16.97 3.59 2.99
CA LYS A 11 17.51 2.89 1.82
C LYS A 11 17.65 1.42 2.21
N ALA A 12 16.66 0.60 1.87
CA ALA A 12 16.82 -0.84 1.89
C ALA A 12 18.02 -1.18 1.00
N LYS A 13 18.96 -1.96 1.52
CA LYS A 13 20.13 -2.40 0.76
C LYS A 13 19.65 -3.45 -0.25
N ASN A 14 19.34 -3.00 -1.45
CA ASN A 14 18.94 -3.83 -2.57
C ASN A 14 20.16 -4.59 -3.09
N SER A 15 20.43 -5.77 -2.51
CA SER A 15 21.48 -6.71 -2.91
C SER A 15 21.15 -7.46 -4.20
N THR A 16 20.43 -6.83 -5.12
CA THR A 16 20.06 -7.43 -6.40
C THR A 16 21.22 -7.29 -7.38
N ASP A 17 21.74 -8.42 -7.86
CA ASP A 17 22.73 -8.44 -8.94
C ASP A 17 22.06 -8.14 -10.28
N TRP A 18 22.11 -6.87 -10.68
CA TRP A 18 21.52 -6.38 -11.93
C TRP A 18 22.31 -6.76 -13.18
N ALA A 19 23.58 -7.14 -13.05
CA ALA A 19 24.36 -7.60 -14.20
C ALA A 19 23.88 -9.01 -14.58
N ARG A 20 23.71 -9.88 -13.59
CA ARG A 20 23.14 -11.22 -13.77
C ARG A 20 21.74 -11.19 -14.37
N VAL A 21 20.82 -10.38 -13.81
CA VAL A 21 19.42 -10.32 -14.28
C VAL A 21 19.33 -9.85 -15.74
N ARG A 22 20.17 -8.88 -16.15
CA ARG A 22 20.16 -8.39 -17.53
C ARG A 22 20.75 -9.37 -18.56
N GLY A 23 21.56 -10.33 -18.11
CA GLY A 23 22.14 -11.36 -18.96
C GLY A 23 21.34 -12.65 -19.03
N MET A 24 20.27 -12.79 -18.25
CA MET A 24 19.42 -13.99 -18.27
C MET A 24 18.66 -14.09 -19.58
N SER A 25 18.62 -15.30 -20.12
CA SER A 25 17.79 -15.63 -21.27
C SER A 25 16.32 -15.82 -20.87
N ASP A 26 15.40 -15.64 -21.82
CA ASP A 26 13.97 -15.85 -21.60
C ASP A 26 13.66 -17.25 -21.05
N ALA A 27 14.37 -18.28 -21.52
CA ALA A 27 14.20 -19.66 -21.06
C ALA A 27 14.54 -19.81 -19.56
N GLU A 28 15.60 -19.16 -19.10
CA GLU A 28 15.99 -19.16 -17.69
C GLU A 28 14.98 -18.38 -16.82
N VAL A 29 14.43 -17.28 -17.35
CA VAL A 29 13.37 -16.51 -16.67
C VAL A 29 12.10 -17.36 -16.51
N HIS A 30 11.67 -18.06 -17.57
CA HIS A 30 10.50 -18.95 -17.51
C HIS A 30 10.69 -20.11 -16.54
N ALA A 31 11.88 -20.72 -16.53
CA ALA A 31 12.21 -21.78 -15.57
C ALA A 31 12.17 -21.25 -14.13
N ALA A 32 12.76 -20.08 -13.89
CA ALA A 32 12.76 -19.44 -12.57
C ALA A 32 11.34 -19.17 -12.06
N VAL A 33 10.47 -18.58 -12.90
CA VAL A 33 9.05 -18.31 -12.54
C VAL A 33 8.31 -19.61 -12.20
N LYS A 34 8.54 -20.70 -12.94
CA LYS A 34 7.89 -21.99 -12.69
C LYS A 34 8.30 -22.61 -11.35
N THR A 35 9.53 -22.37 -10.91
CA THR A 35 10.08 -22.92 -9.66
C THR A 35 9.91 -21.99 -8.46
N ASP A 36 9.46 -20.75 -8.68
CA ASP A 36 9.31 -19.76 -7.63
C ASP A 36 8.03 -20.00 -6.82
N PRO A 37 8.12 -20.31 -5.52
CA PRO A 37 6.94 -20.54 -4.67
C PRO A 37 6.11 -19.27 -4.42
N ASP A 38 6.67 -18.07 -4.60
CA ASP A 38 5.96 -16.80 -4.48
C ASP A 38 5.28 -16.39 -5.80
N ALA A 39 5.67 -17.00 -6.92
CA ALA A 39 5.04 -16.77 -8.21
C ALA A 39 3.67 -17.45 -8.25
N ARG A 40 2.62 -16.64 -8.08
CA ARG A 40 1.24 -17.07 -8.34
C ARG A 40 0.95 -16.93 -9.82
N ALA A 41 0.53 -18.01 -10.47
CA ALA A 41 0.04 -17.95 -11.83
C ALA A 41 -1.19 -17.04 -11.89
N THR A 42 -1.17 -16.05 -12.79
CA THR A 42 -2.32 -15.21 -13.12
C THR A 42 -2.94 -15.76 -14.41
N ASP A 43 -3.66 -16.87 -14.28
CA ASP A 43 -4.36 -17.54 -15.38
C ASP A 43 -5.73 -16.90 -15.66
N GLU A 44 -6.44 -17.42 -16.67
CA GLU A 44 -7.78 -16.92 -17.05
C GLU A 44 -8.73 -16.92 -15.84
N ALA A 45 -8.73 -18.00 -15.05
CA ALA A 45 -9.56 -18.13 -13.85
C ALA A 45 -9.23 -17.07 -12.79
N PHE A 46 -7.97 -16.68 -12.62
CA PHE A 46 -7.59 -15.55 -11.77
C PHE A 46 -8.19 -14.23 -12.28
N TRP A 47 -8.16 -13.99 -13.58
CA TRP A 47 -8.64 -12.74 -14.17
C TRP A 47 -10.18 -12.62 -14.22
N GLU A 48 -10.91 -13.74 -14.27
CA GLU A 48 -12.38 -13.77 -14.17
C GLU A 48 -12.89 -13.09 -12.88
N ASP A 49 -12.25 -13.37 -11.74
CA ASP A 49 -12.62 -12.82 -10.43
C ASP A 49 -11.79 -11.59 -10.00
N ALA A 50 -10.82 -11.18 -10.82
CA ALA A 50 -9.88 -10.12 -10.48
C ALA A 50 -10.60 -8.76 -10.35
N LYS A 51 -10.63 -8.22 -9.13
CA LYS A 51 -11.19 -6.87 -8.89
C LYS A 51 -10.13 -5.81 -9.12
N VAL A 52 -10.32 -5.00 -10.15
CA VAL A 52 -9.50 -3.80 -10.37
C VAL A 52 -9.79 -2.77 -9.27
N VAL A 53 -8.88 -2.66 -8.30
CA VAL A 53 -8.97 -1.64 -7.25
C VAL A 53 -8.20 -0.40 -7.71
N LEU A 54 -8.91 0.53 -8.35
CA LEU A 54 -8.33 1.84 -8.64
C LEU A 54 -8.15 2.63 -7.33
N PRO A 55 -6.96 3.23 -7.09
CA PRO A 55 -6.76 4.06 -5.93
C PRO A 55 -7.68 5.28 -6.03
N ARG A 56 -8.66 5.37 -5.14
CA ARG A 56 -9.52 6.55 -5.06
C ARG A 56 -8.71 7.75 -4.61
N ARG A 57 -8.87 8.87 -5.31
CA ARG A 57 -8.32 10.16 -4.88
C ARG A 57 -8.81 10.47 -3.47
N LYS A 58 -7.88 10.84 -2.60
CA LYS A 58 -8.19 11.33 -1.25
C LYS A 58 -8.28 12.84 -1.33
N GLU A 59 -9.38 13.41 -0.86
CA GLU A 59 -9.50 14.86 -0.73
C GLU A 59 -8.75 15.32 0.52
N VAL A 60 -8.00 16.42 0.38
CA VAL A 60 -7.30 17.04 1.50
C VAL A 60 -8.31 17.93 2.22
N VAL A 61 -8.62 17.58 3.46
CA VAL A 61 -9.52 18.35 4.33
C VAL A 61 -8.78 18.78 5.59
N THR A 62 -9.03 20.02 6.02
CA THR A 62 -8.53 20.53 7.30
C THR A 62 -9.63 20.32 8.34
N ILE A 63 -9.37 19.47 9.33
CA ILE A 63 -10.28 19.22 10.46
C ILE A 63 -9.58 19.54 11.77
N ARG A 64 -10.35 19.94 12.78
CA ARG A 64 -9.86 20.13 14.14
C ARG A 64 -10.01 18.79 14.89
N LEU A 65 -8.94 18.39 15.58
CA LEU A 65 -8.91 17.24 16.46
C LEU A 65 -8.38 17.69 17.81
N ASP A 66 -8.79 17.02 18.87
CA ASP A 66 -8.26 17.28 20.21
C ASP A 66 -6.76 16.96 20.26
N ALA A 67 -6.03 17.74 21.06
CA ALA A 67 -4.57 17.69 21.09
C ALA A 67 -4.05 16.34 21.62
N ASP A 68 -4.67 15.83 22.69
CA ASP A 68 -4.38 14.55 23.31
C ASP A 68 -4.64 13.36 22.37
N LEU A 69 -5.75 13.40 21.63
CA LEU A 69 -6.10 12.40 20.62
C LEU A 69 -5.10 12.41 19.47
N LEU A 70 -4.70 13.60 19.01
CA LEU A 70 -3.70 13.72 17.95
C LEU A 70 -2.33 13.21 18.42
N ASP A 71 -1.93 13.51 19.65
CA ASP A 71 -0.67 13.05 20.23
C ASP A 71 -0.64 11.53 20.37
N TRP A 72 -1.72 10.92 20.86
CA TRP A 72 -1.86 9.47 20.90
C TRP A 72 -1.80 8.84 19.50
N LEU A 73 -2.48 9.42 18.51
CA LEU A 73 -2.44 8.93 17.13
C LEU A 73 -1.05 9.05 16.52
N ARG A 74 -0.30 10.12 16.80
CA ARG A 74 1.07 10.34 16.30
C ARG A 74 2.07 9.30 16.79
N GLN A 75 1.83 8.67 17.94
CA GLN A 75 2.64 7.55 18.42
C GLN A 75 2.51 6.31 17.50
N GLN A 76 1.44 6.24 16.71
CA GLN A 76 1.21 5.15 15.76
C GLN A 76 1.84 5.46 14.40
N SER A 77 2.42 4.44 13.77
CA SER A 77 2.89 4.56 12.39
C SER A 77 1.69 4.81 11.45
N LYS A 78 1.91 5.67 10.44
CA LYS A 78 0.91 6.04 9.42
C LYS A 78 -0.41 6.58 10.02
N TYR A 79 -0.33 7.42 11.05
CA TYR A 79 -1.49 7.94 11.80
C TYR A 79 -2.59 8.55 10.91
N GLN A 80 -2.26 9.28 9.85
CA GLN A 80 -3.23 9.81 8.88
C GLN A 80 -4.04 8.71 8.18
N THR A 81 -3.39 7.61 7.81
CA THR A 81 -4.05 6.44 7.22
C THR A 81 -4.96 5.76 8.24
N ARG A 82 -4.54 5.70 9.50
CA ARG A 82 -5.34 5.16 10.60
C ARG A 82 -6.58 6.01 10.87
N ILE A 83 -6.47 7.34 10.90
CA ILE A 83 -7.61 8.26 11.04
C ILE A 83 -8.66 7.93 9.98
N ASN A 84 -8.26 7.85 8.71
CA ASN A 84 -9.19 7.54 7.62
C ASN A 84 -9.81 6.14 7.75
N ALA A 85 -9.07 5.14 8.25
CA ALA A 85 -9.60 3.80 8.49
C ALA A 85 -10.64 3.79 9.62
N ILE A 86 -10.41 4.52 10.71
CA ILE A 86 -11.34 4.67 11.84
C ILE A 86 -12.64 5.32 11.34
N LEU A 87 -12.54 6.46 10.65
CA LEU A 87 -13.70 7.17 10.10
C LEU A 87 -14.51 6.29 9.14
N ARG A 88 -13.85 5.51 8.29
CA ARG A 88 -14.51 4.56 7.38
C ARG A 88 -15.19 3.40 8.12
N SER A 89 -14.60 2.92 9.21
CA SER A 89 -15.21 1.90 10.05
C SER A 89 -16.48 2.41 10.72
N TYR A 90 -16.42 3.64 11.25
CA TYR A 90 -17.56 4.31 11.86
C TYR A 90 -18.69 4.59 10.85
N MET A 91 -18.35 5.08 9.65
CA MET A 91 -19.32 5.30 8.57
C MET A 91 -20.08 4.00 8.24
N ARG A 92 -19.35 2.90 8.00
CA ARG A 92 -19.96 1.60 7.67
C ARG A 92 -20.85 1.05 8.79
N SER A 93 -20.46 1.23 10.05
CA SER A 93 -21.27 0.75 11.18
C SER A 93 -22.58 1.54 11.35
N HIS A 94 -22.63 2.77 10.85
CA HIS A 94 -23.83 3.62 10.88
C HIS A 94 -24.69 3.46 9.62
N GLU A 95 -24.12 3.09 8.49
CA GLU A 95 -24.87 2.70 7.28
C GLU A 95 -25.65 1.40 7.51
N ASN A 96 -25.03 0.38 8.12
CA ASN A 96 -25.71 -0.89 8.44
C ASN A 96 -26.80 -0.78 9.52
N LYS A 97 -26.87 0.33 10.26
CA LYS A 97 -27.94 0.58 11.25
C LYS A 97 -29.14 1.34 10.66
N ARG A 98 -29.02 1.83 9.43
CA ARG A 98 -30.06 2.61 8.73
C ARG A 98 -30.75 1.82 7.61
N ALA A 99 -30.29 0.61 7.33
CA ALA A 99 -30.92 -0.37 6.44
C ALA A 99 -31.71 -1.38 7.28
#